data_AF-A0A7J9FBK0-F1
#
_entry.id   AF-A0A7J9FBK0-F1
#
_cell.length_a   1.000
_cell.length_b   1.000
_cell.length_c   1.000
_cell.angle_alpha   90.00
_cell.angle_beta   90.00
_cell.angle_gamma   90.00
#
_symmetry.space_group_name_H-M   'P 1'
#
loop_
_entity.id
_entity.type
_entity.pdbx_description
1 polymer ?
#
loop_
_entity_poly.entity_id
_entity_poly.type
_entity_poly.pdbx_seq_one_letter_code
_entity_poly.pdbx_strand_id
1 'polypeptide(L)'
;MSKYELKPPIWPGNTKDKPRGWTTPIGGKKLIIAVPHKPGFEAYLKVAQDPYTKEFIITGFSHDVFEEALALLSFPVPRKLIPFPIGPNGGTYDELLSNVKNQ
;
A
#
# COMPACT_ATOMS: atom_id res chain seq x y z
N MET A 1 44.75 -11.46 -22.98
CA MET A 1 43.67 -10.45 -23.09
C MET A 1 42.71 -10.91 -24.16
N SER A 2 41.51 -11.34 -23.78
CA SER A 2 40.56 -11.94 -24.73
C SER A 2 39.89 -10.84 -25.58
N LYS A 3 39.77 -11.09 -26.88
CA LYS A 3 39.33 -10.16 -27.94
C LYS A 3 37.83 -9.78 -27.90
N TYR A 4 37.13 -10.05 -26.78
CA TYR A 4 35.68 -9.93 -26.68
C TYR A 4 35.17 -9.29 -25.37
N GLU A 5 36.02 -8.57 -24.62
CA GLU A 5 35.55 -7.82 -23.44
C GLU A 5 34.81 -6.54 -23.86
N LEU A 6 33.48 -6.53 -23.65
CA LEU A 6 32.63 -5.37 -23.89
C LEU A 6 32.81 -4.34 -22.77
N LYS A 7 32.92 -3.06 -23.15
CA LYS A 7 32.94 -1.95 -22.17
C LYS A 7 31.57 -1.83 -21.48
N PRO A 8 31.53 -1.47 -20.18
CA PRO A 8 30.27 -1.25 -19.47
C PRO A 8 29.41 -0.15 -20.13
N PRO A 9 28.08 -0.31 -20.20
CA PRO A 9 27.20 0.72 -20.75
C PRO A 9 27.19 1.98 -19.88
N ILE A 10 27.03 3.15 -20.49
CA ILE A 10 26.85 4.44 -19.82
C ILE A 10 25.36 4.77 -19.81
N TRP A 11 24.81 5.02 -18.63
CA TRP A 11 23.42 5.38 -18.43
C TRP A 11 23.20 6.91 -18.48
N PRO A 12 21.96 7.38 -18.75
CA PRO A 12 21.62 8.80 -18.67
C PRO A 12 22.08 9.41 -17.34
N GLY A 13 22.68 10.60 -17.39
CA GLY A 13 23.35 11.22 -16.23
C GLY A 13 24.86 10.93 -16.15
N ASN A 14 25.45 10.33 -17.19
CA ASN A 14 26.89 10.06 -17.30
C ASN A 14 27.44 9.16 -16.18
N THR A 15 26.68 8.13 -15.81
CA THR A 15 27.08 7.13 -14.81
C THR A 15 27.18 5.73 -15.42
N LYS A 16 28.08 4.91 -14.87
CA LYS A 16 28.18 3.47 -15.17
C LYS A 16 27.32 2.64 -14.22
N ASP A 17 26.76 3.26 -13.18
CA ASP A 17 25.85 2.61 -12.26
C ASP A 17 24.56 2.27 -12.97
N LYS A 18 24.18 1.00 -12.92
CA LYS A 18 22.89 0.57 -13.44
C LYS A 18 21.78 1.29 -12.65
N PRO A 19 20.89 2.05 -13.31
CA PRO A 19 19.79 2.70 -12.63
C PRO A 19 18.92 1.64 -11.95
N ARG A 20 18.44 1.95 -10.75
CA ARG A 20 17.69 1.00 -9.92
C ARG A 20 16.35 0.54 -10.53
N GLY A 21 15.91 1.16 -11.64
CA GLY A 21 14.69 0.81 -12.37
C GLY A 21 13.46 1.59 -11.89
N TRP A 22 12.26 1.02 -12.05
CA TRP A 22 11.00 1.54 -11.49
C TRP A 22 11.00 1.34 -9.98
N THR A 23 11.78 2.17 -9.28
CA THR A 23 11.73 2.22 -7.82
C THR A 23 10.67 3.22 -7.40
N THR A 24 9.82 2.84 -6.45
CA THR A 24 8.94 3.78 -5.75
C THR A 24 9.78 4.96 -5.24
N PRO A 25 9.49 6.20 -5.66
CA PRO A 25 10.24 7.35 -5.20
C PRO A 25 10.19 7.39 -3.67
N ILE A 26 11.31 7.69 -3.02
CA ILE A 26 11.42 7.82 -1.56
C ILE A 26 10.49 8.94 -1.04
N GLY A 27 9.99 9.81 -1.93
CA GLY A 27 8.93 10.80 -1.69
C GLY A 27 7.67 10.61 -2.56
N GLY A 28 7.37 9.39 -3.02
CA GLY A 28 6.22 9.09 -3.87
C GLY A 28 4.87 9.16 -3.13
N LYS A 29 3.77 9.31 -3.87
CA LYS A 29 2.41 9.33 -3.33
C LYS A 29 2.13 8.02 -2.57
N LYS A 30 1.79 8.11 -1.29
CA LYS A 30 1.44 6.94 -0.46
C LYS A 30 0.17 6.29 -1.01
N LEU A 31 0.12 4.96 -1.01
CA LEU A 31 -1.08 4.21 -1.33
C LEU A 31 -2.16 4.49 -0.26
N ILE A 32 -3.32 4.97 -0.67
CA ILE A 32 -4.46 5.18 0.22
C ILE A 32 -5.34 3.94 0.13
N ILE A 33 -5.58 3.30 1.28
CA ILE A 33 -6.36 2.07 1.39
C ILE A 33 -7.58 2.40 2.24
N ALA A 34 -8.74 2.43 1.60
CA ALA A 34 -10.00 2.59 2.31
C ALA A 34 -10.42 1.25 2.93
N VAL A 35 -10.69 1.24 4.24
CA VAL A 35 -10.97 0.03 5.02
C VAL A 35 -12.43 0.05 5.47
N PRO A 36 -13.25 -0.97 5.15
CA PRO A 36 -14.65 -1.00 5.54
C PRO A 36 -14.79 -1.07 7.06
N HIS A 37 -15.41 -0.05 7.65
CA HIS A 37 -15.82 -0.02 9.05
C HIS A 37 -17.29 -0.41 9.14
N LYS A 38 -17.53 -1.71 9.36
CA LYS A 38 -18.86 -2.30 9.46
C LYS A 38 -19.02 -3.08 10.76
N PRO A 39 -20.02 -2.75 11.61
CA PRO A 39 -20.31 -3.54 12.81
C PRO A 39 -20.69 -4.99 12.47
N GLY A 40 -20.31 -5.94 13.34
CA GLY A 40 -20.75 -7.35 13.27
C GLY A 40 -19.85 -8.30 12.46
N PHE A 41 -18.77 -7.82 11.85
CA PHE A 41 -17.81 -8.65 11.07
C PHE A 41 -16.35 -8.51 11.57
N GLU A 42 -16.19 -8.25 12.87
CA GLU A 42 -14.90 -7.88 13.48
C GLU A 42 -13.81 -8.96 13.40
N ALA A 43 -14.17 -10.23 13.25
CA ALA A 43 -13.19 -11.32 13.11
C ALA A 43 -12.33 -11.17 11.83
N TYR A 44 -12.92 -10.62 10.77
CA TYR A 44 -12.22 -10.42 9.49
C TYR A 44 -11.55 -9.05 9.44
N LEU A 45 -12.30 -8.01 9.82
CA LEU A 45 -11.85 -6.62 9.81
C LEU A 45 -12.53 -5.87 10.94
N LYS A 46 -11.73 -5.41 11.90
CA LYS A 46 -12.13 -4.56 13.01
C LYS A 46 -11.45 -3.21 12.88
N VAL A 47 -12.25 -2.16 12.94
CA VAL A 47 -11.78 -0.79 13.05
C VAL A 47 -12.18 -0.28 14.42
N ALA A 48 -11.20 0.05 15.25
CA ALA A 48 -11.40 0.70 16.54
C ALA A 48 -10.79 2.10 16.50
N GLN A 49 -11.29 3.01 17.33
CA GLN A 49 -10.66 4.31 17.52
C GLN A 49 -10.03 4.33 18.91
N ASP A 50 -8.75 4.71 18.97
CA ASP A 50 -8.07 4.92 20.24
C ASP A 50 -8.74 6.09 20.98
N PRO A 51 -9.16 5.90 22.25
CA PRO A 51 -9.90 6.93 22.97
C PRO A 51 -9.05 8.18 23.28
N TYR A 52 -7.73 8.04 23.37
CA TYR A 52 -6.78 9.09 23.73
C TYR A 52 -6.18 9.80 22.52
N THR A 53 -5.65 9.05 21.55
CA THR A 53 -4.99 9.62 20.36
C THR A 53 -5.97 9.97 19.24
N LYS A 54 -7.20 9.43 19.30
CA LYS A 54 -8.21 9.52 18.23
C LYS A 54 -7.80 8.85 16.92
N GLU A 55 -6.70 8.11 16.91
CA GLU A 55 -6.25 7.36 15.75
C GLU A 55 -7.07 6.08 15.56
N PHE A 56 -7.16 5.61 14.32
CA PHE A 56 -7.86 4.38 14.01
C PHE A 56 -6.89 3.20 14.04
N ILE A 57 -7.26 2.19 14.82
CA ILE A 57 -6.56 0.91 14.94
C ILE A 57 -7.34 -0.10 14.10
N ILE A 58 -6.65 -0.70 13.13
CA ILE A 58 -7.23 -1.69 12.22
C ILE A 58 -6.60 -3.05 12.54
N THR A 59 -7.44 -4.06 12.73
CA THR A 59 -7.04 -5.43 13.11
C THR A 59 -7.97 -6.43 12.45
N GLY A 60 -7.63 -7.73 12.50
CA GLY A 60 -8.46 -8.82 12.02
C GLY A 60 -7.80 -9.59 10.88
N PHE A 61 -8.37 -10.75 10.54
CA PHE A 61 -7.77 -11.70 9.61
C PHE A 61 -7.33 -11.08 8.27
N SER A 62 -8.17 -10.26 7.63
CA SER A 62 -7.84 -9.68 6.33
C SER A 62 -6.74 -8.61 6.43
N HIS A 63 -6.63 -7.91 7.55
CA HIS A 63 -5.53 -6.98 7.80
C HIS A 63 -4.22 -7.74 7.99
N ASP A 64 -4.23 -8.83 8.75
CA ASP A 64 -3.02 -9.62 9.04
C ASP A 64 -2.49 -10.29 7.76
N VAL A 65 -3.37 -10.90 6.96
CA VAL A 65 -3.00 -11.46 5.65
C VAL A 65 -2.43 -10.39 4.72
N PHE A 66 -2.99 -9.18 4.74
CA PHE A 66 -2.53 -8.07 3.91
C PHE A 66 -1.13 -7.61 4.30
N GLU A 67 -0.86 -7.43 5.60
CA GLU A 67 0.47 -7.05 6.10
C GLU A 67 1.53 -8.12 5.83
N GLU A 68 1.21 -9.41 5.99
CA GLU A 68 2.09 -10.53 5.63
C GLU A 68 2.39 -10.56 4.12
N ALA A 69 1.38 -10.38 3.27
CA ALA A 69 1.56 -10.32 1.82
C ALA A 69 2.48 -9.15 1.42
N LEU A 70 2.40 -8.01 2.12
CA LEU A 70 3.27 -6.86 1.89
C LEU A 70 4.70 -7.09 2.38
N ALA A 71 4.88 -7.83 3.47
CA ALA A 71 6.20 -8.18 3.98
C ALA A 71 6.99 -9.07 3.01
N LEU A 72 6.30 -9.84 2.16
CA LEU A 72 6.90 -10.66 1.11
C LEU A 72 7.33 -9.86 -0.14
N LEU A 73 6.93 -8.60 -0.28
CA LEU A 73 7.31 -7.78 -1.42
C LEU A 73 8.77 -7.35 -1.32
N SER A 74 9.50 -7.41 -2.44
CA SER A 74 10.90 -6.98 -2.53
C SER A 74 11.11 -5.46 -2.48
N PHE A 75 10.03 -4.70 -2.30
CA PHE A 75 10.04 -3.24 -2.23
C PHE A 75 9.04 -2.72 -1.19
N PRO A 76 9.35 -1.60 -0.52
CA PRO A 76 8.43 -1.00 0.43
C PRO A 76 7.22 -0.41 -0.28
N VAL A 77 6.05 -0.54 0.34
CA VAL A 77 4.80 0.07 -0.13
C VAL A 77 4.29 1.05 0.94
N PRO A 78 4.75 2.33 0.91
CA PRO A 78 4.25 3.36 1.81
C PRO A 78 2.73 3.51 1.66
N ARG A 79 2.00 3.32 2.75
CA ARG A 79 0.52 3.27 2.74
C ARG A 79 -0.09 4.08 3.87
N LYS A 80 -1.35 4.46 3.68
CA LYS A 80 -2.22 5.05 4.71
C LYS A 80 -3.56 4.37 4.66
N LEU A 81 -3.98 3.81 5.78
CA LEU A 81 -5.29 3.20 5.95
C LEU A 81 -6.29 4.27 6.41
N ILE A 82 -7.47 4.29 5.81
CA ILE A 82 -8.54 5.24 6.14
C ILE A 82 -9.85 4.46 6.31
N PRO A 83 -10.52 4.52 7.47
CA PRO A 83 -11.81 3.89 7.63
C PRO A 83 -12.88 4.46 6.70
N PHE A 84 -13.72 3.59 6.18
CA PHE A 84 -14.88 3.90 5.36
C PHE A 84 -16.13 3.34 6.07
N PRO A 85 -17.01 4.18 6.63
CA PRO A 85 -18.18 3.71 7.36
C PRO A 85 -19.18 3.01 6.43
N ILE A 86 -19.60 1.79 6.78
CA ILE A 86 -20.63 1.03 6.05
C ILE A 86 -21.84 0.80 6.96
N GLY A 87 -23.03 1.18 6.48
CA GLY A 87 -24.29 0.97 7.20
C GLY A 87 -25.34 2.04 6.89
N PRO A 88 -26.45 2.07 7.65
CA PRO A 88 -27.60 2.94 7.38
C PRO A 88 -27.27 4.44 7.30
N ASN A 89 -26.29 4.90 8.07
CA ASN A 89 -25.81 6.30 8.09
C ASN A 89 -24.41 6.45 7.46
N GLY A 90 -23.94 5.43 6.73
CA GLY A 90 -22.65 5.39 6.06
C GLY A 90 -22.82 5.14 4.57
N GLY A 91 -21.77 4.61 3.94
CA GLY A 91 -21.81 4.21 2.54
C GLY A 91 -22.08 2.72 2.34
N THR A 92 -21.95 2.28 1.10
CA THR A 92 -22.06 0.87 0.69
C THR A 92 -20.71 0.29 0.27
N TYR A 93 -20.63 -1.04 0.13
CA TYR A 93 -19.45 -1.67 -0.47
C TYR A 93 -19.25 -1.24 -1.93
N ASP A 94 -20.32 -1.00 -2.68
CA ASP A 94 -20.22 -0.55 -4.08
C ASP A 94 -19.61 0.85 -4.18
N GLU A 95 -19.96 1.74 -3.25
CA GLU A 95 -19.34 3.07 -3.14
C GLU A 95 -17.89 2.99 -2.70
N LEU A 96 -17.55 2.07 -1.78
CA LEU A 96 -16.16 1.81 -1.43
C LEU A 96 -15.35 1.34 -2.66
N LEU A 97 -15.92 0.43 -3.46
CA LEU A 97 -15.28 -0.12 -4.66
C LEU A 97 -15.17 0.90 -5.80
N SER A 98 -16.13 1.82 -5.92
CA SER A 98 -16.09 2.86 -6.96
C SER A 98 -14.87 3.79 -6.80
N ASN A 99 -14.40 3.99 -5.57
CA ASN A 99 -13.18 4.77 -5.28
C ASN A 99 -11.89 4.13 -5.80
N VAL A 100 -11.89 2.82 -6.09
CA VAL A 100 -10.72 2.12 -6.64
C VAL A 100 -10.62 2.28 -8.16
N LYS A 101 -11.75 2.44 -8.85
CA LYS A 101 -11.84 2.37 -10.32
C LYS A 101 -11.21 3.55 -11.07
N ASN A 102 -10.77 4.62 -10.39
CA ASN A 102 -10.36 5.88 -11.01
C ASN A 102 -8.92 6.32 -10.66
N GLN A 103 -7.93 5.44 -10.75
CA GLN A 103 -6.51 5.85 -10.75
C GLN A 103 -5.78 5.40 -12.01
#